data_AF-X1J726-F1
#
_entry.id   AF-X1J726-F1
#
_cell.length_a   1.000
_cell.length_b   1.000
_cell.length_c   1.000
_cell.angle_alpha   90.00
_cell.angle_beta   90.00
_cell.angle_gamma   90.00
#
_symmetry.space_group_name_H-M   'P 1'
#
loop_
_entity.id
_entity.type
_entity.pdbx_description
1 polymer ?
#
loop_
_entity_poly.entity_id
_entity_poly.type
_entity_poly.pdbx_seq_one_letter_code
_entity_poly.pdbx_strand_id
1 'polypeptide(L)'
;PGEIASFYHQQFLDSWQQLGISFDLFTTTGTANHAAVAQDIFNTLQKNGYIYKDTVSQPFCPRCQRFLPDRYIEGTCPYCHAPGARGDQCDDCGKPMNPAELVNPHCRICGTTPVFKDSEHFFLKLSAFQDKLSKWVTDTQKKIKWRPNVLNLTRRYLKEGLRDRAITRDIGWGVPVPIDGFEDKRLYVWFEAVIGYLSASKEWAKGNEEKWRSFLAG
;
A
#
# COMPACT_ATOMS: atom_id res chain seq x y z
N PRO A 1 -3.62 14.26 10.88
CA PRO A 1 -2.76 13.59 9.87
C PRO A 1 -2.07 14.57 8.91
N GLY A 2 -2.84 15.47 8.27
CA GLY A 2 -2.30 16.48 7.35
C GLY A 2 -1.22 17.37 7.98
N GLU A 3 -1.48 17.93 9.17
CA GLU A 3 -0.52 18.79 9.89
C GLU A 3 0.84 18.10 10.13
N ILE A 4 0.82 16.84 10.59
CA ILE A 4 2.04 16.05 10.81
C ILE A 4 2.77 15.79 9.48
N ALA A 5 2.03 15.44 8.41
CA ALA A 5 2.61 15.23 7.10
C ALA A 5 3.28 16.50 6.55
N SER A 6 2.62 17.66 6.69
CA SER A 6 3.17 18.96 6.31
C SER A 6 4.40 19.33 7.13
N PHE A 7 4.37 19.10 8.45
CA PHE A 7 5.50 19.34 9.34
C PHE A 7 6.73 18.54 8.89
N TYR A 8 6.61 17.23 8.68
CA TYR A 8 7.73 16.41 8.23
C TYR A 8 8.14 16.69 6.79
N HIS A 9 7.21 17.06 5.91
CA HIS A 9 7.54 17.49 4.54
C HIS A 9 8.49 18.70 4.55
N GLN A 10 8.23 19.69 5.41
CA GLN A 10 9.13 20.83 5.57
C GLN A 10 10.50 20.41 6.09
N GLN A 11 10.55 19.55 7.12
CA GLN A 11 11.82 19.03 7.64
C GLN A 11 12.64 18.28 6.58
N PHE A 12 11.98 17.56 5.67
CA PHE A 12 12.67 16.93 4.53
C PHE A 12 13.23 17.97 3.57
N LEU A 13 12.46 19.01 3.21
CA LEU A 13 12.94 20.09 2.35
C LEU A 13 14.18 20.78 2.94
N ASP A 14 14.13 21.12 4.22
CA ASP A 14 15.24 21.76 4.94
C ASP A 14 16.47 20.84 4.95
N SER A 15 16.26 19.54 5.17
CA SER A 15 17.33 18.54 5.16
C SER A 15 17.97 18.38 3.77
N TRP A 16 17.17 18.37 2.70
CA TRP A 16 17.68 18.30 1.32
C TRP A 16 18.54 19.51 0.98
N GLN A 17 18.10 20.71 1.39
CA GLN A 17 18.87 21.92 1.23
C GLN A 17 20.22 21.85 1.97
N GLN A 18 20.21 21.41 3.23
CA GLN A 18 21.44 21.29 4.04
C GLN A 18 22.41 20.25 3.48
N LEU A 19 21.90 19.18 2.88
CA LEU A 19 22.71 18.15 2.23
C LEU A 19 23.19 18.54 0.82
N GLY A 20 22.78 19.71 0.31
CA GLY A 20 23.11 20.16 -1.04
C GLY A 20 22.42 19.35 -2.15
N ILE A 21 21.30 18.69 -1.84
CA ILE A 21 20.50 17.92 -2.79
C ILE A 21 19.46 18.84 -3.41
N SER A 22 19.42 18.89 -4.75
CA SER A 22 18.40 19.63 -5.50
C SER A 22 17.56 18.68 -6.34
N PHE A 23 16.25 18.89 -6.33
CA PHE A 23 15.29 18.18 -7.17
C PHE A 23 14.63 19.18 -8.11
N ASP A 24 14.37 18.79 -9.37
CA ASP A 24 13.54 19.59 -10.27
C ASP A 24 12.12 19.80 -9.74
N LEU A 25 11.60 18.79 -9.01
CA LEU A 25 10.36 18.86 -8.25
C LEU A 25 10.44 17.90 -7.06
N PHE A 26 10.17 18.41 -5.86
CA PHE A 26 9.91 17.60 -4.66
C PHE A 26 8.48 17.90 -4.19
N THR A 27 7.56 16.95 -4.40
CA THR A 27 6.12 17.11 -4.14
C THR A 27 5.62 16.08 -3.12
N THR A 28 4.31 16.04 -2.88
CA THR A 28 3.63 15.14 -1.95
C THR A 28 2.52 14.36 -2.65
N THR A 29 2.24 13.13 -2.18
CA THR A 29 1.08 12.35 -2.64
C THR A 29 -0.26 12.89 -2.09
N GLY A 30 -0.23 13.93 -1.26
CA GLY A 30 -1.43 14.63 -0.79
C GLY A 30 -2.05 15.61 -1.80
N THR A 31 -1.50 15.75 -3.02
CA THR A 31 -2.01 16.71 -4.01
C THR A 31 -3.25 16.20 -4.75
N ALA A 32 -4.09 17.14 -5.22
CA ALA A 32 -5.23 16.81 -6.08
C ALA A 32 -4.80 16.16 -7.40
N ASN A 33 -3.64 16.55 -7.94
CA ASN A 33 -3.03 15.93 -9.12
C ASN A 33 -2.73 14.45 -8.88
N HIS A 34 -2.09 14.12 -7.75
CA HIS A 34 -1.81 12.73 -7.40
C HIS A 34 -3.09 11.91 -7.29
N ALA A 35 -4.10 12.43 -6.57
CA ALA A 35 -5.39 11.75 -6.44
C ALA A 35 -6.04 11.46 -7.80
N ALA A 36 -6.07 12.44 -8.71
CA ALA A 36 -6.63 12.28 -10.05
C ALA A 36 -5.90 11.21 -10.87
N VAL A 37 -4.56 11.19 -10.84
CA VAL A 37 -3.75 10.20 -11.58
C VAL A 37 -3.91 8.79 -11.00
N ALA A 38 -3.95 8.65 -9.67
CA ALA A 38 -4.18 7.37 -9.02
C ALA A 38 -5.58 6.80 -9.33
N GLN A 39 -6.61 7.66 -9.34
CA GLN A 39 -7.97 7.29 -9.70
C GLN A 39 -8.10 6.92 -11.19
N ASP A 40 -7.42 7.61 -12.08
CA ASP A 40 -7.37 7.28 -13.52
C ASP A 40 -6.76 5.88 -13.77
N ILE A 41 -5.64 5.56 -13.09
CA ILE A 41 -5.04 4.22 -13.16
C ILE A 41 -5.99 3.17 -12.58
N PHE A 42 -6.62 3.44 -11.44
CA PHE A 42 -7.60 2.54 -10.85
C PHE A 42 -8.75 2.23 -11.82
N ASN A 43 -9.38 3.26 -12.38
CA ASN A 43 -10.48 3.11 -13.33
C ASN A 43 -10.04 2.36 -14.59
N THR A 44 -8.85 2.65 -15.10
CA THR A 44 -8.28 1.96 -16.26
C THR A 44 -8.08 0.47 -15.98
N LEU A 45 -7.48 0.11 -14.84
CA LEU A 45 -7.27 -1.29 -14.46
C LEU A 45 -8.59 -2.02 -14.22
N GLN A 46 -9.57 -1.37 -13.60
CA GLN A 46 -10.89 -1.92 -13.38
C GLN A 46 -11.63 -2.19 -14.70
N LYS A 47 -11.65 -1.20 -15.60
CA LYS A 47 -12.26 -1.34 -16.94
C LYS A 47 -11.64 -2.49 -17.74
N ASN A 48 -10.36 -2.76 -17.55
CA ASN A 48 -9.64 -3.85 -18.21
C ASN A 48 -9.73 -5.20 -17.46
N GLY A 49 -10.54 -5.30 -16.40
CA GLY A 49 -10.76 -6.56 -15.67
C GLY A 49 -9.60 -7.00 -14.78
N TYR A 50 -8.66 -6.10 -14.46
CA TYR A 50 -7.54 -6.36 -13.55
C TYR A 50 -7.85 -6.00 -12.10
N ILE A 51 -9.01 -5.39 -11.83
CA ILE A 51 -9.48 -5.12 -10.47
C ILE A 51 -10.84 -5.78 -10.29
N TYR A 52 -11.02 -6.50 -9.19
CA TYR A 52 -12.28 -7.14 -8.81
C TYR A 52 -12.60 -6.87 -7.34
N LYS A 53 -13.85 -7.14 -6.92
CA LYS A 53 -14.28 -7.00 -5.54
C LYS A 53 -14.26 -8.35 -4.83
N ASP A 54 -13.82 -8.35 -3.58
CA ASP A 54 -13.85 -9.51 -2.71
C ASP A 54 -14.01 -9.05 -1.24
N THR A 55 -14.47 -9.95 -0.38
CA THR A 55 -14.75 -9.64 1.02
C THR A 55 -13.67 -10.19 1.92
N VAL A 56 -13.20 -9.36 2.87
CA VAL A 56 -12.21 -9.76 3.87
C VAL A 56 -12.83 -9.65 5.25
N SER A 57 -12.74 -10.71 6.04
CA SER A 57 -13.10 -10.67 7.45
C SER A 57 -11.96 -10.07 8.26
N GLN A 58 -12.22 -8.98 8.98
CA GLN A 58 -11.22 -8.23 9.72
C GLN A 58 -11.70 -7.91 11.14
N PRO A 59 -10.79 -7.81 12.11
CA PRO A 59 -11.15 -7.40 13.46
C PRO A 59 -11.60 -5.93 13.48
N PHE A 60 -12.76 -5.68 14.07
CA PHE A 60 -13.38 -4.37 14.24
C PHE A 60 -13.56 -4.04 15.71
N CYS A 61 -13.11 -2.86 16.13
CA CYS A 61 -13.34 -2.38 17.49
C CYS A 61 -14.68 -1.63 17.58
N PRO A 62 -15.68 -2.13 18.30
CA PRO A 62 -16.98 -1.47 18.42
C PRO A 62 -16.92 -0.16 19.22
N ARG A 63 -15.90 0.02 20.08
CA ARG A 63 -15.73 1.27 20.82
C ARG A 63 -15.03 2.35 20.00
N CYS A 64 -13.98 1.99 19.26
CA CYS A 64 -13.25 2.93 18.39
C CYS A 64 -13.91 3.14 17.02
N GLN A 65 -14.97 2.37 16.71
CA GLN A 65 -15.70 2.40 15.44
C GLN A 65 -14.77 2.32 14.23
N ARG A 66 -13.84 1.36 14.25
CA ARG A 66 -12.87 1.15 13.16
C ARG A 66 -12.39 -0.30 13.08
N PHE A 67 -11.98 -0.70 11.89
CA PHE A 67 -11.19 -1.90 11.68
C PHE A 67 -9.79 -1.74 12.29
N LEU A 68 -9.26 -2.83 12.83
CA LEU A 68 -7.96 -2.89 13.48
C LEU A 68 -6.96 -3.54 12.51
N PRO A 69 -5.97 -2.79 12.00
CA PRO A 69 -4.78 -3.40 11.43
C PRO A 69 -4.09 -4.29 12.46
N ASP A 70 -3.33 -5.28 11.99
CA ASP A 70 -2.66 -6.30 12.83
C ASP A 70 -1.87 -5.72 14.02
N ARG A 71 -1.27 -4.52 13.84
CA ARG A 71 -0.53 -3.78 14.89
C ARG A 71 -1.38 -3.18 16.02
N TYR A 72 -2.70 -3.09 15.84
CA TYR A 72 -3.65 -2.51 16.80
C TYR A 72 -4.56 -3.56 17.46
N ILE A 73 -4.30 -4.84 17.19
CA ILE A 73 -4.89 -5.96 17.91
C ILE A 73 -3.76 -6.72 18.62
N GLU A 74 -3.97 -6.97 19.90
CA GLU A 74 -3.06 -7.72 20.74
C GLU A 74 -3.84 -8.82 21.45
N GLY A 75 -3.16 -9.89 21.83
CA GLY A 75 -3.76 -11.01 22.56
C GLY A 75 -2.69 -11.92 23.14
N THR A 76 -3.11 -13.11 23.54
CA THR A 76 -2.20 -14.17 23.98
C THR A 76 -1.84 -15.06 22.79
N CYS A 77 -0.54 -15.34 22.64
CA CYS A 77 -0.04 -16.23 21.59
C CYS A 77 -0.63 -17.64 21.75
N PRO A 78 -1.26 -18.22 20.71
CA PRO A 78 -1.84 -19.56 20.79
C PRO A 78 -0.78 -20.67 20.85
N TYR A 79 0.49 -20.37 20.53
CA TYR A 79 1.55 -21.36 20.43
C TYR A 79 2.48 -21.42 21.64
N CYS A 80 2.81 -20.28 22.25
CA CYS A 80 3.73 -20.21 23.40
C CYS A 80 3.09 -19.55 24.63
N HIS A 81 1.82 -19.14 24.54
CA HIS A 81 1.06 -18.50 25.63
C HIS A 81 1.63 -17.17 26.14
N ALA A 82 2.58 -16.57 25.41
CA ALA A 82 3.06 -15.24 25.72
C ALA A 82 1.95 -14.19 25.59
N PRO A 83 1.78 -13.28 26.56
CA PRO A 83 0.84 -12.16 26.46
C PRO A 83 1.36 -11.09 25.49
N GLY A 84 0.46 -10.28 24.92
CA GLY A 84 0.84 -9.15 24.07
C GLY A 84 1.28 -9.52 22.65
N ALA A 85 0.97 -10.73 22.19
CA ALA A 85 1.19 -11.13 20.80
C ALA A 85 0.36 -10.26 19.86
N ARG A 86 0.96 -9.80 18.76
CA ARG A 86 0.32 -8.95 17.75
C ARG A 86 -0.44 -9.81 16.74
N GLY A 87 -1.35 -9.19 15.99
CA GLY A 87 -2.15 -9.90 14.99
C GLY A 87 -1.34 -10.55 13.86
N ASP A 88 -0.12 -10.08 13.59
CA ASP A 88 0.74 -10.55 12.50
C ASP A 88 1.84 -11.52 12.97
N GLN A 89 2.32 -11.36 14.20
CA GLN A 89 3.46 -12.11 14.73
C GLN A 89 3.50 -12.07 16.27
N CYS A 90 3.97 -13.16 16.89
CA CYS A 90 4.38 -13.16 18.30
C CYS A 90 5.87 -12.84 18.40
N ASP A 91 6.22 -11.78 19.14
CA ASP A 91 7.60 -11.34 19.30
C ASP A 91 8.43 -12.30 20.19
N ASP A 92 7.80 -13.07 21.10
CA ASP A 92 8.49 -14.04 21.96
C ASP A 92 8.92 -15.33 21.23
N CYS A 93 8.06 -15.90 20.38
CA CYS A 93 8.36 -17.15 19.68
C CYS A 93 8.63 -16.98 18.18
N GLY A 94 8.47 -15.76 17.65
CA GLY A 94 8.74 -15.38 16.26
C GLY A 94 7.73 -15.92 15.23
N LYS A 95 6.71 -16.68 15.66
CA LYS A 95 5.74 -17.28 14.72
C LYS A 95 4.83 -16.23 14.09
N PRO A 96 4.65 -16.23 12.75
CA PRO A 96 3.61 -15.45 12.12
C PRO A 96 2.24 -16.03 12.48
N MET A 97 1.23 -15.18 12.55
CA MET A 97 -0.13 -15.57 12.91
C MET A 97 -1.16 -14.70 12.20
N ASN A 98 -2.41 -15.15 12.25
CA ASN A 98 -3.56 -14.37 11.85
C ASN A 98 -4.23 -13.76 13.10
N PRO A 99 -4.77 -12.53 13.03
CA PRO A 99 -5.55 -11.94 14.12
C PRO A 99 -6.66 -12.85 14.68
N ALA A 100 -7.24 -13.73 13.86
CA ALA A 100 -8.28 -14.68 14.26
C ALA A 100 -7.78 -15.81 15.17
N GLU A 101 -6.48 -16.07 15.22
CA GLU A 101 -5.86 -17.12 16.04
C GLU A 101 -5.49 -16.62 17.45
N LEU A 102 -5.53 -15.31 17.69
CA LEU A 102 -5.20 -14.72 18.99
C LEU A 102 -6.19 -15.17 20.06
N VAL A 103 -5.67 -15.61 21.20
CA VAL A 103 -6.47 -15.91 22.38
C VAL A 103 -6.73 -14.61 23.14
N ASN A 104 -7.98 -14.36 23.55
CA ASN A 104 -8.40 -13.13 24.24
C ASN A 104 -7.93 -11.84 23.53
N PRO A 105 -8.29 -11.65 22.25
CA PRO A 105 -7.88 -10.48 21.51
C PRO A 105 -8.50 -9.21 22.13
N HIS A 106 -7.74 -8.13 22.14
CA HIS A 106 -8.19 -6.82 22.57
C HIS A 106 -7.59 -5.73 21.68
N CYS A 107 -8.33 -4.63 21.55
CA CYS A 107 -7.86 -3.45 20.85
C CYS A 107 -6.76 -2.77 21.67
N ARG A 108 -5.56 -2.62 21.10
CA ARG A 108 -4.43 -1.93 21.74
C ARG A 108 -4.75 -0.47 22.12
N ILE A 109 -5.71 0.14 21.42
CA ILE A 109 -6.08 1.56 21.61
C ILE A 109 -6.98 1.75 22.84
N CYS A 110 -7.97 0.86 23.06
CA CYS A 110 -9.01 1.08 24.07
C CYS A 110 -9.34 -0.13 24.95
N GLY A 111 -8.63 -1.24 24.77
CA GLY A 111 -8.80 -2.51 25.52
C GLY A 111 -10.04 -3.32 25.16
N THR A 112 -10.92 -2.82 24.29
CA THR A 112 -12.17 -3.52 23.94
C THR A 112 -11.89 -4.76 23.08
N THR A 113 -12.55 -5.88 23.38
CA THR A 113 -12.51 -7.09 22.55
C THR A 113 -13.05 -6.80 21.15
N PRO A 114 -12.27 -7.03 20.09
CA PRO A 114 -12.73 -6.82 18.72
C PRO A 114 -13.72 -7.90 18.30
N VAL A 115 -14.59 -7.55 17.36
CA VAL A 115 -15.48 -8.48 16.67
C VAL A 115 -15.04 -8.59 15.22
N PHE A 116 -15.11 -9.78 14.62
CA PHE A 116 -14.84 -9.92 13.20
C PHE A 116 -16.02 -9.37 12.40
N LYS A 117 -15.71 -8.48 11.46
CA LYS A 117 -16.66 -7.93 10.49
C LYS A 117 -16.11 -8.10 9.10
N ASP A 118 -17.03 -8.41 8.19
CA ASP A 118 -16.74 -8.50 6.78
C ASP A 118 -16.69 -7.10 6.17
N SER A 119 -15.67 -6.87 5.35
CA SER A 119 -15.43 -5.61 4.66
C SER A 119 -15.17 -5.89 3.17
N GLU A 120 -15.95 -5.28 2.29
CA GLU A 120 -15.73 -5.39 0.84
C GLU A 120 -14.51 -4.53 0.44
N HIS A 121 -13.63 -5.11 -0.38
CA HIS A 121 -12.42 -4.46 -0.88
C HIS A 121 -12.24 -4.71 -2.37
N PHE A 122 -11.62 -3.75 -3.04
CA PHE A 122 -11.05 -3.98 -4.37
C PHE A 122 -9.69 -4.66 -4.27
N PHE A 123 -9.49 -5.66 -5.12
CA PHE A 123 -8.26 -6.44 -5.28
C PHE A 123 -7.66 -6.22 -6.66
N LEU A 124 -6.36 -5.99 -6.71
CA LEU A 124 -5.58 -6.06 -7.95
C LEU A 124 -5.27 -7.52 -8.26
N LYS A 125 -5.65 -7.96 -9.47
CA LYS A 125 -5.36 -9.28 -10.03
C LYS A 125 -3.90 -9.41 -10.44
N LEU A 126 -2.99 -9.24 -9.49
CA LEU A 126 -1.54 -9.27 -9.70
C LEU A 126 -1.08 -10.62 -10.28
N SER A 127 -1.77 -11.70 -9.93
CA SER A 127 -1.56 -13.04 -10.50
C SER A 127 -1.64 -13.06 -12.03
N ALA A 128 -2.52 -12.25 -12.64
CA ALA A 128 -2.66 -12.17 -14.09
C ALA A 128 -1.43 -11.58 -14.81
N PHE A 129 -0.51 -10.96 -14.08
CA PHE A 129 0.72 -10.38 -14.63
C PHE A 129 1.94 -11.29 -14.46
N GLN A 130 1.78 -12.49 -13.88
CA GLN A 130 2.87 -13.42 -13.58
C GLN A 130 3.82 -13.64 -14.77
N ASP A 131 3.30 -14.12 -15.90
CA ASP A 131 4.12 -14.49 -17.05
C ASP A 131 4.75 -13.26 -17.71
N LYS A 132 3.98 -12.17 -17.82
CA LYS A 132 4.45 -10.91 -18.41
C LYS A 132 5.59 -10.31 -17.60
N LEU A 133 5.49 -10.33 -16.27
CA LEU A 133 6.54 -9.84 -15.37
C LEU A 133 7.76 -10.76 -15.37
N SER A 134 7.58 -12.08 -15.32
CA SER A 134 8.68 -13.06 -15.44
C SER A 134 9.47 -12.87 -16.73
N LYS A 135 8.77 -12.68 -17.85
CA LYS A 135 9.39 -12.39 -19.14
C LYS A 135 10.10 -11.05 -19.13
N TRP A 136 9.45 -9.99 -18.62
CA TRP A 136 10.04 -8.66 -18.55
C TRP A 136 11.33 -8.62 -17.72
N VAL A 137 11.36 -9.27 -16.54
CA VAL A 137 12.58 -9.37 -15.71
C VAL A 137 13.69 -10.09 -16.46
N THR A 138 13.35 -11.19 -17.15
CA THR A 138 14.32 -11.98 -17.93
C THR A 138 14.91 -11.18 -19.08
N ASP A 139 14.09 -10.45 -19.82
CA ASP A 139 14.54 -9.64 -20.96
C ASP A 139 15.27 -8.37 -20.50
N THR A 140 14.84 -7.75 -19.40
CA THR A 140 15.51 -6.57 -18.84
C THR A 140 16.92 -6.92 -18.35
N GLN A 141 17.11 -8.08 -17.72
CA GLN A 141 18.43 -8.52 -17.26
C GLN A 141 19.45 -8.68 -18.40
N LYS A 142 19.00 -8.91 -19.64
CA LYS A 142 19.87 -8.97 -20.82
C LYS A 142 20.36 -7.57 -21.25
N LYS A 143 19.59 -6.53 -20.93
CA LYS A 143 19.85 -5.14 -21.32
C LYS A 143 20.56 -4.35 -20.22
N ILE A 144 20.19 -4.59 -18.96
CA ILE A 144 20.64 -3.84 -17.79
C ILE A 144 21.08 -4.84 -16.73
N LYS A 145 22.27 -4.62 -16.16
CA LYS A 145 22.78 -5.46 -15.08
C LYS A 145 22.18 -5.05 -13.74
N TRP A 146 21.18 -5.79 -13.26
CA TRP A 146 20.62 -5.56 -11.93
C TRP A 146 21.60 -5.98 -10.84
N ARG A 147 21.50 -5.33 -9.67
CA ARG A 147 22.22 -5.79 -8.48
C ARG A 147 21.74 -7.21 -8.11
N PRO A 148 22.65 -8.18 -7.82
CA PRO A 148 22.27 -9.58 -7.63
C PRO A 148 21.18 -9.83 -6.58
N ASN A 149 21.22 -9.11 -5.45
CA ASN A 149 20.23 -9.22 -4.39
C ASN A 149 18.82 -8.80 -4.83
N VAL A 150 18.69 -7.72 -5.60
CA VAL A 150 17.40 -7.24 -6.13
C VAL A 150 16.83 -8.25 -7.13
N LEU A 151 17.66 -8.74 -8.05
CA LEU A 151 17.24 -9.72 -9.04
C LEU A 151 16.80 -11.04 -8.41
N ASN A 152 17.59 -11.55 -7.46
CA ASN A 152 17.29 -12.83 -6.79
C ASN A 152 16.01 -12.73 -5.96
N LEU A 153 15.80 -11.63 -5.24
CA LEU A 153 14.56 -11.39 -4.49
C LEU A 153 13.34 -11.30 -5.42
N THR A 154 13.47 -10.55 -6.52
CA THR A 154 12.40 -10.41 -7.52
C THR A 154 12.05 -11.78 -8.14
N ARG A 155 13.07 -12.56 -8.53
CA ARG A 155 12.88 -13.92 -9.07
C ARG A 155 12.24 -14.86 -8.05
N ARG A 156 12.60 -14.74 -6.76
CA ARG A 156 11.99 -15.54 -5.70
C ARG A 156 10.48 -15.28 -5.63
N TYR A 157 10.06 -14.01 -5.56
CA TYR A 157 8.63 -13.66 -5.55
C TYR A 157 7.89 -14.16 -6.79
N LEU A 158 8.50 -14.03 -7.97
CA LEU A 158 7.90 -14.54 -9.20
C LEU A 158 7.80 -16.07 -9.20
N LYS A 159 8.78 -16.79 -8.64
CA LYS A 159 8.78 -18.24 -8.54
C LYS A 159 7.75 -18.76 -7.52
N GLU A 160 7.51 -18.03 -6.43
CA GLU A 160 6.51 -18.36 -5.41
C GLU A 160 5.06 -18.21 -5.93
N GLY A 161 4.86 -17.49 -7.03
CA GLY A 161 3.54 -17.17 -7.57
C GLY A 161 2.99 -15.87 -6.99
N LEU A 162 2.71 -14.92 -7.88
CA LEU A 162 2.08 -13.66 -7.53
C LEU A 162 0.64 -13.91 -7.06
N ARG A 163 0.33 -13.35 -5.89
CA ARG A 163 -0.99 -13.42 -5.28
C ARG A 163 -1.69 -12.08 -5.42
N ASP A 164 -3.00 -12.11 -5.60
CA ASP A 164 -3.83 -10.91 -5.68
C ASP A 164 -3.79 -10.15 -4.34
N ARG A 165 -3.97 -8.83 -4.43
CA ARG A 165 -3.74 -7.92 -3.30
C ARG A 165 -4.88 -6.93 -3.17
N ALA A 166 -5.44 -6.79 -1.97
CA ALA A 166 -6.38 -5.73 -1.66
C ALA A 166 -5.71 -4.36 -1.80
N ILE A 167 -6.27 -3.51 -2.66
CA ILE A 167 -5.79 -2.16 -2.98
C ILE A 167 -6.66 -1.05 -2.37
N THR A 168 -7.55 -1.39 -1.44
CA THR A 168 -8.36 -0.45 -0.67
C THR A 168 -8.23 -0.70 0.83
N ARG A 169 -8.50 0.31 1.66
CA ARG A 169 -8.43 0.24 3.13
C ARG A 169 -9.55 1.04 3.77
N ASP A 170 -10.03 0.54 4.92
CA ASP A 170 -11.01 1.20 5.79
C ASP A 170 -10.33 2.25 6.68
N ILE A 171 -9.92 3.36 6.07
CA ILE A 171 -9.27 4.48 6.73
C ILE A 171 -9.79 5.81 6.18
N GLY A 172 -9.78 6.87 6.99
CA GLY A 172 -10.24 8.20 6.55
C GLY A 172 -9.22 9.05 5.80
N TRP A 173 -7.92 8.70 5.87
CA TRP A 173 -6.81 9.51 5.33
C TRP A 173 -6.13 8.80 4.14
N GLY A 174 -6.11 9.45 2.98
CA GLY A 174 -5.52 8.92 1.74
C GLY A 174 -6.29 9.38 0.50
N VAL A 175 -6.03 8.75 -0.65
CA VAL A 175 -6.77 9.00 -1.90
C VAL A 175 -8.15 8.31 -1.86
N PRO A 176 -9.27 9.02 -2.10
CA PRO A 176 -10.60 8.41 -2.16
C PRO A 176 -10.72 7.36 -3.27
N VAL A 177 -11.44 6.27 -3.00
CA VAL A 177 -11.78 5.27 -4.02
C VAL A 177 -12.84 5.88 -4.95
N PRO A 178 -12.65 5.88 -6.28
CA PRO A 178 -13.55 6.55 -7.21
C PRO A 178 -14.76 5.67 -7.57
N ILE A 179 -15.44 5.09 -6.57
CA ILE A 179 -16.58 4.19 -6.74
C ILE A 179 -17.65 4.51 -5.70
N ASP A 180 -18.91 4.61 -6.14
CA ASP A 180 -20.07 4.84 -5.26
C ASP A 180 -20.20 3.70 -4.23
N GLY A 181 -20.45 4.04 -2.96
CA GLY A 181 -20.50 3.11 -1.85
C GLY A 181 -19.14 2.79 -1.21
N PHE A 182 -18.05 3.42 -1.66
CA PHE A 182 -16.71 3.30 -1.09
C PHE A 182 -16.18 4.62 -0.50
N GLU A 183 -17.07 5.54 -0.12
CA GLU A 183 -16.74 6.90 0.36
C GLU A 183 -15.89 6.90 1.63
N ASP A 184 -16.08 5.91 2.50
CA ASP A 184 -15.34 5.72 3.75
C ASP A 184 -14.03 4.92 3.58
N LYS A 185 -13.68 4.57 2.34
CA LYS A 185 -12.47 3.80 2.01
C LYS A 185 -11.47 4.64 1.24
N ARG A 186 -10.20 4.26 1.32
CA ARG A 186 -9.10 4.89 0.56
C ARG A 186 -8.34 3.86 -0.24
N LEU A 187 -7.74 4.30 -1.35
CA LEU A 187 -6.75 3.51 -2.06
C LEU A 187 -5.59 3.20 -1.10
N TYR A 188 -5.16 1.94 -1.09
CA TYR A 188 -4.08 1.51 -0.22
C TYR A 188 -2.75 2.12 -0.70
N VAL A 189 -1.96 2.66 0.22
CA VAL A 189 -0.66 3.31 -0.09
C VAL A 189 0.29 2.43 -0.90
N TRP A 190 0.26 1.10 -0.72
CA TRP A 190 1.05 0.18 -1.55
C TRP A 190 0.72 0.26 -3.05
N PHE A 191 -0.53 0.56 -3.38
CA PHE A 191 -1.00 0.73 -4.75
C PHE A 191 -0.72 2.13 -5.28
N GLU A 192 -1.05 3.19 -4.53
CA GLU A 192 -0.95 4.57 -5.04
C GLU A 192 0.45 5.19 -4.92
N ALA A 193 1.28 4.80 -3.94
CA ALA A 193 2.53 5.52 -3.70
C ALA A 193 3.51 5.44 -4.88
N VAL A 194 3.56 4.30 -5.58
CA VAL A 194 4.39 4.15 -6.78
C VAL A 194 3.88 4.98 -7.96
N ILE A 195 2.58 5.29 -7.98
CA ILE A 195 1.96 6.21 -8.95
C ILE A 195 2.41 7.66 -8.67
N GLY A 196 2.88 7.94 -7.45
CA GLY A 196 3.49 9.20 -7.03
C GLY A 196 4.54 9.72 -8.03
N TYR A 197 5.36 8.84 -8.59
CA TYR A 197 6.36 9.22 -9.60
C TYR A 197 5.72 9.73 -10.89
N LEU A 198 4.69 9.05 -11.41
CA LEU A 198 3.97 9.51 -12.60
C LEU A 198 3.26 10.84 -12.33
N SER A 199 2.58 10.97 -11.19
CA SER A 199 1.90 12.22 -10.84
C SER A 199 2.89 13.38 -10.68
N ALA A 200 4.05 13.14 -10.05
CA ALA A 200 5.10 14.15 -9.91
C ALA A 200 5.67 14.54 -11.27
N SER A 201 5.93 13.59 -12.18
CA SER A 201 6.36 13.91 -13.55
C SER A 201 5.33 14.75 -14.30
N LYS A 202 4.04 14.43 -14.17
CA LYS A 202 2.95 15.25 -14.75
C LYS A 202 2.90 16.65 -14.16
N GLU A 203 3.11 16.78 -12.85
CA GLU A 203 3.13 18.08 -12.15
C GLU A 203 4.33 18.94 -12.57
N TRP A 204 5.52 18.34 -12.65
CA TRP A 204 6.73 18.99 -13.14
C TRP A 204 6.58 19.46 -14.60
N ALA A 205 5.91 18.66 -15.43
CA ALA A 205 5.65 18.95 -16.83
C ALA A 205 4.42 19.86 -17.07
N LYS A 206 3.80 20.41 -16.02
CA LYS A 206 2.59 21.22 -16.17
C LYS A 206 2.79 22.35 -17.19
N GLY A 207 1.92 22.42 -18.20
CA GLY A 207 2.04 23.34 -19.33
C GLY A 207 2.72 22.76 -20.58
N ASN A 208 3.29 21.55 -20.51
CA ASN A 208 3.77 20.79 -21.67
C ASN A 208 3.67 19.28 -21.41
N GLU A 209 2.56 18.66 -21.84
CA GLU A 209 2.32 17.24 -21.61
C GLU A 209 3.30 16.30 -22.33
N GLU A 210 3.95 16.75 -23.40
CA GLU A 210 4.94 15.94 -24.11
C GLU A 210 6.19 15.69 -23.25
N LYS A 211 6.53 16.64 -22.36
CA LYS A 211 7.72 16.53 -21.50
C LYS A 211 7.66 15.34 -20.52
N TRP A 212 6.53 15.09 -19.87
CA TRP A 212 6.45 13.94 -18.95
C TRP A 212 6.37 12.62 -19.72
N ARG A 213 5.75 12.62 -20.91
CA ARG A 213 5.65 11.44 -21.76
C ARG A 213 7.02 11.02 -22.26
N SER A 214 7.82 11.95 -22.78
CA SER A 214 9.18 11.64 -23.23
C SER A 214 10.07 11.20 -22.07
N PHE A 215 9.96 11.85 -20.90
CA PHE A 215 10.72 11.48 -19.71
C PHE A 215 10.44 10.03 -19.24
N LEU A 216 9.18 9.59 -19.26
CA LEU A 216 8.81 8.26 -18.77
C LEU A 216 8.81 7.15 -19.85
N ALA A 217 8.66 7.50 -21.13
CA ALA A 217 8.64 6.52 -22.20
C ALA A 217 10.03 5.92 -22.49
N GLY A 218 11.10 6.66 -22.17
CA GLY A 218 12.48 6.25 -22.44
C GLY A 218 12.88 6.45 -23.90
#